data_AF-A0A497KRR3-F1
#
_entry.id   AF-A0A497KRR3-F1
#
_cell.length_a   1.000
_cell.length_b   1.000
_cell.length_c   1.000
_cell.angle_alpha   90.00
_cell.angle_beta   90.00
_cell.angle_gamma   90.00
#
_symmetry.space_group_name_H-M   'P 1'
#
loop_
_entity.id
_entity.type
_entity.pdbx_description
1 polymer ?
#
loop_
_entity_poly.entity_id
_entity_poly.type
_entity_poly.pdbx_seq_one_letter_code
_entity_poly.pdbx_strand_id
1 'polypeptide(L)' 'MVLNLDQYLNEELGETSVKVKKILDEVIPQKKPDILYEASRHLIIAGGKMLRPYVVIKSCEAVGGDEDTALP' A
#
# COMPACT_ATOMS: atom_id res chain seq x y z
N MET A 1 -13.38 -23.26 -0.50
CA MET A 1 -12.22 -23.68 0.31
C MET A 1 -12.07 -22.62 1.39
N VAL A 2 -12.23 -22.95 2.67
CA VAL A 2 -12.09 -21.95 3.73
C VAL A 2 -10.60 -21.65 3.86
N LEU A 3 -10.20 -20.42 3.60
CA LEU A 3 -8.83 -19.97 3.81
C LEU A 3 -8.54 -20.01 5.32
N ASN A 4 -7.37 -20.52 5.70
CA ASN A 4 -6.90 -20.33 7.07
C ASN A 4 -6.56 -18.83 7.27
N LEU A 5 -6.48 -18.39 8.53
CA LEU A 5 -6.28 -16.98 8.86
C LEU A 5 -5.03 -16.40 8.20
N ASP A 6 -3.93 -17.16 8.17
CA ASP A 6 -2.68 -16.71 7.56
C ASP A 6 -2.83 -16.49 6.05
N GLN A 7 -3.55 -17.37 5.37
CA GLN A 7 -3.76 -17.25 3.93
C GLN A 7 -4.66 -16.07 3.59
N TYR A 8 -5.73 -15.88 4.35
CA TYR A 8 -6.60 -14.71 4.22
C TYR A 8 -5.84 -13.40 4.43
N LEU A 9 -5.04 -13.30 5.50
CA LEU A 9 -4.27 -12.08 5.79
C LEU A 9 -3.22 -11.79 4.72
N ASN A 10 -2.58 -12.83 4.16
CA ASN A 10 -1.62 -12.64 3.08
C ASN A 10 -2.27 -12.15 1.79
N GLU A 11 -3.48 -12.63 1.46
CA GLU A 11 -4.26 -12.15 0.32
C GLU A 11 -4.65 -10.67 0.50
N GLU A 12 -5.24 -10.32 1.65
CA GLU A 12 -5.65 -8.94 1.98
C GLU A 12 -4.47 -7.93 1.97
N LEU A 13 -3.32 -8.32 2.54
CA LEU A 13 -2.10 -7.50 2.52
C LEU A 13 -1.52 -7.37 1.11
N GLY A 14 -1.67 -8.42 0.29
CA GLY A 14 -1.29 -8.41 -1.12
C GLY A 14 -2.10 -7.40 -1.93
N GLU A 15 -3.43 -7.42 -1.79
CA GLU A 15 -4.33 -6.47 -2.44
C GLU A 15 -4.05 -5.03 -2.01
N THR A 16 -3.87 -4.81 -0.71
CA THR A 16 -3.49 -3.50 -0.17
C THR A 16 -2.17 -3.00 -0.76
N SER A 17 -1.19 -3.89 -0.90
CA SER A 17 0.12 -3.55 -1.49
C SER A 17 0.00 -3.08 -2.92
N VAL A 18 -0.88 -3.70 -3.73
CA VAL A 18 -1.13 -3.28 -5.11
C VAL A 18 -1.77 -1.88 -5.16
N LYS A 19 -2.80 -1.62 -4.36
CA LYS A 19 -3.46 -0.30 -4.30
C LYS A 19 -2.48 0.80 -3.89
N VAL A 20 -1.74 0.59 -2.81
CA VAL A 20 -0.79 1.58 -2.28
C VAL A 20 0.36 1.86 -3.25
N LYS A 21 0.92 0.83 -3.89
CA LYS A 21 2.01 1.02 -4.87
C LYS A 21 1.56 1.87 -6.06
N LYS A 22 0.35 1.63 -6.56
CA LYS A 22 -0.22 2.42 -7.66
C LYS A 22 -0.26 3.91 -7.30
N ILE A 23 -0.73 4.25 -6.10
CA ILE A 23 -0.81 5.64 -5.67
C ILE A 23 0.58 6.25 -5.43
N LEU A 24 1.50 5.49 -4.85
CA LEU A 24 2.88 5.98 -4.67
C LEU A 24 3.59 6.30 -5.99
N ASP A 25 3.29 5.57 -7.06
CA ASP A 25 3.78 5.90 -8.41
C ASP A 25 3.19 7.21 -8.94
N GLU A 26 1.97 7.56 -8.56
CA GLU A 26 1.31 8.82 -8.92
C GLU A 26 1.85 10.00 -8.08
N VAL A 27 2.06 9.78 -6.77
CA VAL A 27 2.51 10.81 -5.81
C VAL A 27 4.01 11.12 -5.94
N ILE A 28 4.84 10.14 -6.29
CA ILE A 28 6.29 10.28 -6.46
C ILE A 28 6.66 10.02 -7.93
N PRO A 29 6.29 10.91 -8.86
CA PRO A 29 6.55 10.71 -10.28
C PRO A 29 8.04 10.83 -10.59
N GLN A 30 8.54 10.01 -11.53
CA GLN A 30 9.92 10.09 -11.99
C GLN A 30 10.20 11.44 -12.68
N LYS A 31 11.05 12.29 -12.08
CA LYS A 31 11.42 13.61 -12.61
C LYS A 31 12.90 13.90 -12.40
N LYS A 32 13.37 15.00 -12.98
CA LYS A 32 14.72 15.51 -12.73
C LYS A 32 14.79 16.18 -11.35
N PRO A 33 15.91 16.02 -10.63
CA PRO A 33 17.07 15.19 -10.97
C PRO A 33 16.84 13.70 -10.69
N ASP A 34 17.14 12.83 -11.66
CA ASP A 34 16.74 11.40 -11.61
C ASP A 34 17.24 10.69 -10.34
N ILE A 35 18.49 10.96 -9.94
CA ILE A 35 19.11 10.31 -8.76
C ILE A 35 18.30 10.54 -7.49
N LEU A 36 17.72 11.74 -7.32
CA LEU A 36 16.92 12.07 -6.15
C LEU A 36 15.60 11.28 -6.14
N TYR A 37 14.94 11.17 -7.30
CA TYR A 37 13.67 10.46 -7.42
C TYR A 37 13.85 8.95 -7.32
N GLU A 38 14.89 8.40 -7.94
CA GLU A 38 15.30 6.98 -7.78
C GLU A 38 15.57 6.65 -6.30
N ALA A 39 16.37 7.47 -5.61
CA ALA A 39 16.68 7.27 -4.20
C ALA A 39 15.42 7.32 -3.31
N SER A 40 14.51 8.23 -3.62
CA SER A 40 13.24 8.40 -2.89
C SER A 40 12.29 7.21 -3.07
N ARG A 41 12.34 6.54 -4.23
CA ARG A 41 11.47 5.38 -4.54
C ARG A 41 12.10 4.04 -4.20
N HIS A 42 13.41 3.96 -3.99
CA HIS A 42 14.15 2.71 -3.82
C HIS A 42 13.52 1.73 -2.81
N LEU A 43 13.22 2.21 -1.59
CA LEU A 43 12.62 1.37 -0.54
C LEU A 43 11.16 0.99 -0.84
N ILE A 44 10.42 1.89 -1.50
CA ILE A 44 9.02 1.68 -1.85
C ILE A 44 8.90 0.58 -2.91
N ILE A 45 9.77 0.63 -3.93
CA ILE A 45 9.84 -0.36 -5.02
C ILE A 45 10.33 -1.71 -4.49
N ALA A 46 11.33 -1.72 -3.60
CA ALA A 46 11.83 -2.94 -2.96
C ALA A 46 10.72 -3.70 -2.20
N GLY A 47 9.63 -3.01 -1.85
CA GLY A 47 8.39 -3.59 -1.38
C GLY A 47 8.31 -3.66 0.14
N GLY A 48 7.43 -4.55 0.62
CA GLY A 48 7.10 -4.70 2.02
C GLY A 48 5.70 -5.27 2.18
N LYS A 49 5.37 -5.75 3.37
CA LYS A 49 4.05 -6.33 3.67
C LYS A 49 2.91 -5.30 3.67
N MET A 50 3.22 -4.01 3.60
CA MET A 50 2.25 -2.89 3.66
C MET A 50 1.28 -2.98 4.85
N LEU A 51 1.75 -3.53 5.98
CA LEU A 51 0.96 -3.69 7.20
C LEU A 51 0.45 -2.35 7.75
N ARG A 52 1.26 -1.28 7.66
CA ARG A 52 0.86 0.04 8.15
C ARG A 52 -0.30 0.63 7.32
N PRO A 53 -0.20 0.74 5.98
CA PRO A 53 -1.35 1.10 5.15
C PRO A 53 -2.59 0.21 5.39
N TYR A 54 -2.40 -1.10 5.49
CA TYR A 54 -3.50 -2.03 5.74
C TYR A 54 -4.25 -1.70 7.04
N VAL A 55 -3.54 -1.51 8.15
CA VAL A 55 -4.17 -1.17 9.43
C VAL A 55 -4.88 0.19 9.35
N VAL A 56 -4.34 1.17 8.63
CA VAL A 56 -4.99 2.48 8.43
C VAL A 56 -6.31 2.32 7.68
N ILE A 57 -6.31 1.61 6.55
CA ILE A 57 -7.50 1.35 5.73
C ILE A 57 -8.56 0.59 6.55
N LYS A 58 -8.17 -0.53 7.19
CA LYS A 58 -9.10 -1.31 8.03
C LYS A 58 -9.63 -0.53 9.22
N SER A 59 -8.85 0.39 9.79
CA SER A 59 -9.33 1.26 10.87
C SER A 59 -10.38 2.25 10.37
N CYS A 60 -10.24 2.77 9.14
CA CYS A 60 -11.24 3.62 8.49
C CYS A 60 -12.53 2.84 8.23
N GLU A 61 -12.44 1.66 7.62
CA GLU A 61 -13.58 0.78 7.35
C GLU A 61 -14.30 0.38 8.65
N ALA A 62 -13.55 0.08 9.72
CA ALA A 62 -14.10 -0.36 11.00
C ALA A 62 -15.00 0.69 11.67
N VAL A 63 -14.82 1.97 11.35
CA VAL A 63 -15.68 3.06 11.83
C VAL A 63 -16.72 3.53 10.80
N GLY A 64 -16.88 2.77 9.69
CA GLY A 64 -17.83 3.06 8.62
C GLY A 64 -17.37 4.10 7.61
N GLY A 65 -16.06 4.39 7.56
CA GLY A 65 -15.45 5.26 6.55
C GLY A 65 -15.22 4.56 5.21
N ASP A 66 -14.93 5.37 4.20
CA ASP A 66 -14.60 4.92 2.84
C ASP A 66 -13.09 4.67 2.72
N GLU A 67 -12.69 3.50 2.23
CA GLU A 67 -11.27 3.14 2.08
C GLU A 67 -10.49 4.15 1.23
N ASP A 68 -11.13 4.72 0.22
CA ASP A 68 -10.50 5.68 -0.70
C ASP A 68 -10.07 6.96 0.03
N THR A 69 -10.71 7.29 1.16
CA THR A 69 -10.33 8.43 2.00
C THR A 69 -9.13 8.15 2.90
N ALA A 70 -8.79 6.87 3.10
CA ALA A 70 -7.67 6.42 3.91
C ALA A 70 -6.45 6.00 3.08
N LEU A 71 -6.62 5.91 1.76
CA LEU A 71 -5.52 5.70 0.83
C LEU A 71 -4.60 6.95 0.80
N PRO A 72 -3.26 6.76 0.71
CA PRO A 72 -2.29 7.85 0.76
C PRO A 72 -2.37 8.87 -0.39
#